data_AF-A0A967FP25-F1
#
_entry.id   AF-A0A967FP25-F1
#
_cell.length_a   1.000
_cell.length_b   1.000
_cell.length_c   1.000
_cell.angle_alpha   90.00
_cell.angle_beta   90.00
_cell.angle_gamma   90.00
#
_symmetry.space_group_name_H-M   'P 1'
#
loop_
_entity.id
_entity.type
_entity.pdbx_description
1 polymer ?
#
loop_
_entity_poly.entity_id
_entity_poly.type
_entity_poly.pdbx_seq_one_letter_code
_entity_poly.pdbx_strand_id
1 'polypeptide(L)'
;MDKQQQIPWFYPRRDLSKPSDQVKQYYWAMRRLGWGKHLIEYLNKQPLPLITSFPVTAYMAEFFGFKKDIYLIVTDTDISRAWAALHPKKSRVQYFASNPRAVERLKLYGVDPKKIYMTGFPMAKSLIGGPSLPTIKKDLAQRIYQLDPKRNYINKYRHTLEYHLGAKCFPCRAPSRPLTITFAVGGAGAQRELGIAICKSLKKDIKNKKIAFNLVAGVRNKVYRYFYDEVEDLGLKSQIGKGIKILYDADKEKYFDKFDKILRTTDILYTKPSELSFYVGLGIPMIMAPPIGSQEFFNRIWLKTMGAGMTQYPPRFAKEWLWDWLNSGWLAKAAMQGFLEAPKLGTYNIEEVIKQRHVLRKPKFILRD
;
A
#
# COMPACT_ATOMS: atom_id res chain seq x y z
N MET A 1 -10.60 -17.12 -13.11
CA MET A 1 -10.07 -16.72 -11.79
C MET A 1 -10.78 -15.48 -11.23
N ASP A 2 -11.06 -14.44 -12.02
CA ASP A 2 -11.57 -13.15 -11.51
C ASP A 2 -12.98 -13.23 -10.84
N LYS A 3 -13.90 -14.07 -11.35
CA LYS A 3 -15.24 -14.26 -10.73
C LYS A 3 -15.20 -14.75 -9.28
N GLN A 4 -14.20 -15.54 -8.89
CA GLN A 4 -14.10 -16.08 -7.53
C GLN A 4 -13.62 -15.05 -6.51
N GLN A 5 -12.83 -14.07 -6.97
CA GLN A 5 -12.35 -12.95 -6.14
C GLN A 5 -13.21 -11.69 -6.28
N GLN A 6 -14.36 -11.79 -6.96
CA GLN A 6 -15.24 -10.65 -7.16
C GLN A 6 -15.76 -10.11 -5.81
N ILE A 7 -15.71 -8.79 -5.68
CA ILE A 7 -16.26 -8.09 -4.52
C ILE A 7 -17.60 -7.50 -4.94
N PRO A 8 -18.72 -7.89 -4.31
CA PRO A 8 -20.02 -7.34 -4.66
C PRO A 8 -20.11 -5.87 -4.23
N TRP A 9 -20.91 -5.08 -4.96
CA TRP A 9 -21.24 -3.72 -4.54
C TRP A 9 -21.75 -3.69 -3.10
N PHE A 10 -21.31 -2.67 -2.37
CA PHE A 10 -21.60 -2.53 -0.95
C PHE A 10 -23.08 -2.23 -0.68
N TYR A 11 -23.71 -1.43 -1.55
CA TYR A 11 -25.12 -1.06 -1.44
C TYR A 11 -25.99 -1.84 -2.45
N PRO A 12 -27.28 -2.10 -2.14
CA PRO A 12 -27.87 -1.93 -0.81
C PRO A 12 -27.20 -2.86 0.21
N ARG A 13 -27.15 -2.42 1.47
CA ARG A 13 -26.65 -3.25 2.57
C ARG A 13 -27.57 -4.46 2.70
N ARG A 14 -26.98 -5.64 2.73
CA ARG A 14 -27.69 -6.92 2.80
C ARG A 14 -26.79 -7.98 3.43
N ASP A 15 -27.39 -9.08 3.86
CA ASP A 15 -26.62 -10.22 4.33
C ASP A 15 -25.81 -10.82 3.17
N LEU A 16 -24.50 -10.88 3.34
CA LEU A 16 -23.55 -11.50 2.42
C LEU A 16 -22.80 -12.67 3.08
N SER A 17 -23.31 -13.19 4.19
CA SER A 17 -22.65 -14.23 4.99
C SER A 17 -22.57 -15.60 4.30
N LYS A 18 -23.40 -15.86 3.29
CA LYS A 18 -23.35 -17.12 2.51
C LYS A 18 -21.94 -17.34 1.93
N PRO A 19 -21.31 -18.51 2.17
CA PRO A 19 -19.95 -18.77 1.70
C PRO A 19 -19.91 -18.87 0.17
N SER A 20 -18.85 -18.31 -0.43
CA SER A 20 -18.55 -18.50 -1.85
C SER A 20 -17.99 -19.90 -2.11
N ASP A 21 -18.02 -20.34 -3.36
CA ASP A 21 -17.49 -21.65 -3.73
C ASP A 21 -15.97 -21.74 -3.50
N GLN A 22 -15.25 -20.62 -3.59
CA GLN A 22 -13.84 -20.55 -3.21
C GLN A 22 -13.62 -20.94 -1.74
N VAL A 23 -14.44 -20.42 -0.82
CA VAL A 23 -14.36 -20.79 0.60
C VAL A 23 -14.70 -22.27 0.78
N LYS A 24 -15.75 -22.76 0.13
CA LYS A 24 -16.13 -24.19 0.21
C LYS A 24 -15.00 -25.09 -0.30
N GLN A 25 -14.32 -24.72 -1.39
CA GLN A 25 -13.19 -25.45 -1.95
C GLN A 25 -12.02 -25.52 -0.97
N TYR A 26 -11.68 -24.42 -0.29
CA TYR A 26 -10.65 -24.44 0.76
C TYR A 26 -10.97 -25.46 1.86
N TYR A 27 -12.18 -25.42 2.41
CA TYR A 27 -12.58 -26.34 3.48
C TYR A 27 -12.74 -27.79 3.01
N TRP A 28 -13.14 -28.00 1.75
CA TRP A 28 -13.12 -29.32 1.13
C TRP A 28 -11.70 -29.87 1.04
N ALA A 29 -10.73 -29.08 0.57
CA ALA A 29 -9.33 -29.49 0.45
C ALA A 29 -8.70 -29.78 1.83
N MET A 30 -8.99 -28.96 2.85
CA MET A 30 -8.57 -29.23 4.23
C MET A 30 -9.14 -30.55 4.75
N ARG A 31 -10.41 -30.84 4.49
CA ARG A 31 -11.08 -32.06 4.96
C ARG A 31 -10.67 -33.32 4.20
N ARG A 32 -10.52 -33.25 2.88
CA ARG A 32 -10.30 -34.41 1.99
C ARG A 32 -8.83 -34.70 1.72
N LEU A 33 -8.01 -33.65 1.59
CA LEU A 33 -6.59 -33.78 1.23
C LEU A 33 -5.66 -33.49 2.42
N GLY A 34 -6.20 -33.10 3.58
CA GLY A 34 -5.39 -32.68 4.72
C GLY A 34 -4.56 -31.42 4.43
N TRP A 35 -4.99 -30.59 3.47
CA TRP A 35 -4.21 -29.45 3.01
C TRP A 35 -3.95 -28.46 4.14
N GLY A 36 -2.68 -28.27 4.51
CA GLY A 36 -2.26 -27.40 5.62
C GLY A 36 -2.08 -28.09 6.97
N LYS A 37 -2.45 -29.37 7.12
CA LYS A 37 -2.35 -30.11 8.39
C LYS A 37 -0.92 -30.09 8.96
N HIS A 38 0.06 -30.49 8.15
CA HIS A 38 1.46 -30.54 8.55
C HIS A 38 2.00 -29.16 9.01
N LEU A 39 1.59 -28.08 8.33
CA LEU A 39 1.97 -26.72 8.73
C LEU A 39 1.46 -26.40 10.15
N ILE A 40 0.19 -26.72 10.44
CA ILE A 40 -0.40 -26.41 11.75
C ILE A 40 0.18 -27.31 12.85
N GLU A 41 0.43 -28.59 12.57
CA GLU A 41 1.12 -29.51 13.49
C GLU A 41 2.53 -29.02 13.82
N TYR A 42 3.28 -28.56 12.82
CA TYR A 42 4.59 -27.97 13.01
C TYR A 42 4.53 -26.72 13.90
N LEU A 43 3.63 -25.76 13.59
CA LEU A 43 3.47 -24.54 14.39
C LEU A 43 3.00 -24.84 15.83
N ASN A 44 2.27 -25.93 16.05
CA ASN A 44 1.81 -26.37 17.36
C ASN A 44 2.90 -26.99 18.25
N LYS A 45 4.11 -27.27 17.72
CA LYS A 45 5.27 -27.73 18.51
C LYS A 45 5.78 -26.64 19.46
N GLN A 46 5.79 -25.39 19.01
CA GLN A 46 6.15 -24.21 19.81
C GLN A 46 5.19 -23.06 19.49
N PRO A 47 3.97 -23.07 20.06
CA PRO A 47 2.90 -22.23 19.56
C PRO A 47 3.04 -20.79 20.06
N LEU A 48 3.22 -19.87 19.11
CA LEU A 48 3.09 -18.42 19.26
C LEU A 48 1.79 -17.93 18.61
N PRO A 49 1.27 -16.73 18.93
CA PRO A 49 0.16 -16.16 18.17
C PRO A 49 0.46 -16.11 16.66
N LEU A 50 -0.48 -16.59 15.83
CA LEU A 50 -0.32 -16.61 14.39
C LEU A 50 -0.82 -15.30 13.79
N ILE A 51 0.02 -14.64 12.99
CA ILE A 51 -0.37 -13.49 12.18
C ILE A 51 -0.16 -13.87 10.71
N THR A 52 -1.20 -13.71 9.89
CA THR A 52 -1.13 -14.01 8.46
C THR A 52 -1.83 -12.93 7.65
N SER A 53 -1.35 -12.67 6.43
CA SER A 53 -2.02 -11.84 5.43
C SER A 53 -2.77 -12.67 4.38
N PHE A 54 -2.84 -14.00 4.56
CA PHE A 54 -3.54 -14.92 3.67
C PHE A 54 -4.71 -15.60 4.41
N PRO A 55 -5.96 -15.41 3.96
CA PRO A 55 -7.14 -15.96 4.63
C PRO A 55 -7.10 -17.49 4.81
N VAL A 56 -6.66 -18.20 3.77
CA VAL A 56 -6.63 -19.67 3.79
C VAL A 56 -5.75 -20.22 4.92
N THR A 57 -4.62 -19.58 5.21
CA THR A 57 -3.71 -19.96 6.29
C THR A 57 -4.38 -19.79 7.66
N ALA A 58 -5.17 -18.72 7.85
CA ALA A 58 -5.93 -18.53 9.09
C ALA A 58 -7.01 -19.62 9.26
N TYR A 59 -7.67 -20.02 8.16
CA TYR A 59 -8.69 -21.07 8.20
C TYR A 59 -8.08 -22.46 8.41
N MET A 60 -6.91 -22.75 7.86
CA MET A 60 -6.15 -23.97 8.17
C MET A 60 -5.82 -24.04 9.66
N ALA A 61 -5.32 -22.94 10.24
CA ALA A 61 -5.00 -22.88 11.66
C ALA A 61 -6.24 -23.10 12.54
N GLU A 62 -7.38 -22.52 12.17
CA GLU A 62 -8.63 -22.76 12.88
C GLU A 62 -9.09 -24.22 12.73
N PHE A 63 -9.10 -24.74 11.51
CA PHE A 63 -9.63 -26.06 11.17
C PHE A 63 -8.83 -27.21 11.81
N PHE A 64 -7.51 -27.11 11.84
CA PHE A 64 -6.62 -28.14 12.42
C PHE A 64 -6.25 -27.87 13.90
N GLY A 65 -6.98 -26.99 14.59
CA GLY A 65 -6.84 -26.83 16.04
C GLY A 65 -5.53 -26.18 16.49
N PHE A 66 -5.12 -25.08 15.84
CA PHE A 66 -3.96 -24.30 16.28
C PHE A 66 -4.10 -23.80 17.73
N LYS A 67 -3.08 -23.96 18.57
CA LYS A 67 -3.20 -23.79 20.04
C LYS A 67 -3.28 -22.34 20.52
N LYS A 68 -2.92 -21.34 19.70
CA LYS A 68 -2.89 -19.92 20.07
C LYS A 68 -3.83 -19.08 19.22
N ASP A 69 -3.87 -17.78 19.50
CA ASP A 69 -4.67 -16.81 18.75
C ASP A 69 -4.30 -16.78 17.26
N ILE A 70 -5.32 -16.54 16.43
CA ILE A 70 -5.19 -16.44 14.98
C ILE A 70 -5.61 -15.04 14.56
N TYR A 71 -4.67 -14.30 13.98
CA TYR A 71 -4.87 -12.95 13.47
C TYR A 71 -4.71 -12.92 11.95
N LEU A 72 -5.67 -12.27 11.27
CA LEU A 72 -5.69 -12.11 9.83
C LEU A 72 -5.64 -10.62 9.45
N ILE A 73 -4.58 -10.22 8.76
CA ILE A 73 -4.39 -8.86 8.24
C ILE A 73 -5.13 -8.71 6.91
N VAL A 74 -6.08 -7.79 6.85
CA VAL A 74 -6.76 -7.41 5.63
C VAL A 74 -5.86 -6.51 4.79
N THR A 75 -5.56 -6.93 3.56
CA THR A 75 -4.57 -6.27 2.69
C THR A 75 -5.17 -5.36 1.62
N ASP A 76 -6.49 -5.23 1.57
CA ASP A 76 -7.20 -4.44 0.55
C ASP A 76 -8.18 -3.47 1.19
N THR A 77 -8.64 -2.48 0.42
CA THR A 77 -9.57 -1.47 0.93
C THR A 77 -11.01 -1.97 1.01
N ASP A 78 -11.35 -2.98 0.23
CA ASP A 78 -12.55 -3.78 0.31
C ASP A 78 -12.18 -5.22 -0.07
N ILE A 79 -12.99 -6.19 0.37
CA ILE A 79 -12.59 -7.60 0.35
C ILE A 79 -13.71 -8.52 -0.12
N SER A 80 -13.32 -9.59 -0.80
CA SER A 80 -14.25 -10.61 -1.29
C SER A 80 -14.73 -11.50 -0.14
N ARG A 81 -15.77 -12.30 -0.40
CA ARG A 81 -16.32 -13.23 0.60
C ARG A 81 -15.28 -14.22 1.12
N ALA A 82 -14.20 -14.49 0.37
CA ALA A 82 -13.13 -15.38 0.78
C ALA A 82 -12.30 -14.91 1.98
N TRP A 83 -12.48 -13.64 2.39
CA TRP A 83 -11.87 -13.09 3.58
C TRP A 83 -12.66 -13.34 4.86
N ALA A 84 -13.79 -14.04 4.83
CA ALA A 84 -14.44 -14.55 6.04
C ALA A 84 -14.51 -16.08 6.02
N ALA A 85 -14.41 -16.71 7.20
CA ALA A 85 -14.45 -18.16 7.36
C ALA A 85 -15.73 -18.80 6.78
N LEU A 86 -15.76 -20.14 6.69
CA LEU A 86 -16.95 -20.87 6.25
C LEU A 86 -18.16 -20.60 7.14
N HIS A 87 -17.94 -20.51 8.47
CA HIS A 87 -18.94 -20.15 9.47
C HIS A 87 -18.47 -18.95 10.31
N PRO A 88 -18.60 -17.72 9.77
CA PRO A 88 -18.01 -16.51 10.36
C PRO A 88 -18.41 -16.23 11.81
N LYS A 89 -19.68 -16.46 12.16
CA LYS A 89 -20.20 -16.28 13.53
C LYS A 89 -19.52 -17.20 14.56
N LYS A 90 -19.12 -18.41 14.15
CA LYS A 90 -18.47 -19.42 15.02
C LYS A 90 -16.94 -19.33 14.98
N SER A 91 -16.37 -18.67 13.98
CA SER A 91 -14.93 -18.59 13.78
C SER A 91 -14.26 -17.75 14.86
N ARG A 92 -13.14 -18.21 15.41
CA ARG A 92 -12.31 -17.50 16.39
C ARG A 92 -11.22 -16.63 15.76
N VAL A 93 -11.13 -16.59 14.43
CA VAL A 93 -10.18 -15.72 13.72
C VAL A 93 -10.47 -14.27 14.07
N GLN A 94 -9.42 -13.54 14.44
CA GLN A 94 -9.42 -12.11 14.72
C GLN A 94 -8.89 -11.36 13.50
N TYR A 95 -9.49 -10.23 13.16
CA TYR A 95 -9.23 -9.51 11.92
C TYR A 95 -8.61 -8.14 12.20
N PHE A 96 -7.50 -7.84 11.51
CA PHE A 96 -6.91 -6.51 11.45
C PHE A 96 -7.36 -5.83 10.15
N ALA A 97 -8.40 -5.02 10.25
CA ALA A 97 -9.00 -4.34 9.11
C ALA A 97 -8.19 -3.09 8.73
N SER A 98 -7.94 -2.95 7.43
CA SER A 98 -7.14 -1.86 6.84
C SER A 98 -7.82 -0.49 6.91
N ASN A 99 -9.15 -0.43 6.89
CA ASN A 99 -9.94 0.79 6.89
C ASN A 99 -11.42 0.53 7.32
N PRO A 100 -12.27 1.58 7.46
CA PRO A 100 -13.68 1.42 7.83
C PRO A 100 -14.53 0.60 6.84
N ARG A 101 -14.25 0.67 5.54
CA ARG A 101 -14.98 -0.11 4.52
C ARG A 101 -14.76 -1.61 4.73
N ALA A 102 -13.53 -2.03 4.97
CA ALA A 102 -13.20 -3.43 5.26
C ALA A 102 -13.87 -3.94 6.55
N VAL A 103 -13.95 -3.10 7.59
CA VAL A 103 -14.68 -3.42 8.84
C VAL A 103 -16.14 -3.73 8.54
N GLU A 104 -16.82 -2.81 7.86
CA GLU A 104 -18.25 -3.00 7.55
C GLU A 104 -18.46 -4.19 6.61
N ARG A 105 -17.53 -4.43 5.68
CA ARG A 105 -17.60 -5.59 4.79
C ARG A 105 -17.53 -6.92 5.55
N LEU A 106 -16.60 -7.04 6.51
CA LEU A 106 -16.50 -8.22 7.37
C LEU A 106 -17.80 -8.46 8.17
N LYS A 107 -18.45 -7.39 8.65
CA LYS A 107 -19.77 -7.48 9.32
C LYS A 107 -20.85 -8.00 8.39
N LEU A 108 -20.92 -7.52 7.13
CA LEU A 108 -21.86 -8.04 6.13
C LEU A 108 -21.61 -9.52 5.80
N TYR A 109 -20.37 -9.99 5.92
CA TYR A 109 -20.05 -11.42 5.81
C TYR A 109 -20.35 -12.22 7.09
N GLY A 110 -20.86 -11.60 8.14
CA GLY A 110 -21.29 -12.25 9.38
C GLY A 110 -20.16 -12.49 10.39
N VAL A 111 -19.00 -11.86 10.22
CA VAL A 111 -17.93 -11.88 11.23
C VAL A 111 -18.41 -11.12 12.46
N ASP A 112 -18.18 -11.70 13.64
CA ASP A 112 -18.50 -11.07 14.92
C ASP A 112 -17.74 -9.73 15.05
N PRO A 113 -18.44 -8.58 15.23
CA PRO A 113 -17.80 -7.28 15.40
C PRO A 113 -16.72 -7.24 16.49
N LYS A 114 -16.84 -8.06 17.55
CA LYS A 114 -15.86 -8.13 18.63
C LYS A 114 -14.50 -8.70 18.18
N LYS A 115 -14.46 -9.37 17.03
CA LYS A 115 -13.25 -9.96 16.43
C LYS A 115 -12.63 -9.07 15.35
N ILE A 116 -13.16 -7.87 15.11
CA ILE A 116 -12.68 -6.96 14.08
C ILE A 116 -12.01 -5.75 14.74
N TYR A 117 -10.70 -5.64 14.55
CA TYR A 117 -9.90 -4.50 14.98
C TYR A 117 -9.57 -3.65 13.76
N MET A 118 -10.00 -2.39 13.77
CA MET A 118 -9.63 -1.46 12.70
C MET A 118 -8.22 -0.94 12.97
N THR A 119 -7.19 -1.57 12.42
CA THR A 119 -5.80 -1.20 12.74
C THR A 119 -5.21 -0.21 11.75
N GLY A 120 -5.69 -0.21 10.51
CA GLY A 120 -4.94 0.37 9.40
C GLY A 120 -4.03 -0.67 8.74
N PHE A 121 -3.54 -0.35 7.55
CA PHE A 121 -2.59 -1.22 6.83
C PHE A 121 -1.20 -1.16 7.49
N PRO A 122 -0.54 -2.31 7.73
CA PRO A 122 0.79 -2.32 8.33
C PRO A 122 1.84 -1.75 7.37
N MET A 123 2.61 -0.79 7.85
CA MET A 123 3.72 -0.17 7.12
C MET A 123 5.00 -0.28 7.94
N ALA A 124 6.15 -0.26 7.25
CA ALA A 124 7.44 -0.39 7.91
C ALA A 124 7.67 0.74 8.91
N LYS A 125 8.08 0.40 10.14
CA LYS A 125 8.32 1.38 11.21
C LYS A 125 9.38 2.42 10.84
N SER A 126 10.35 2.00 10.03
CA SER A 126 11.42 2.80 9.42
C SER A 126 10.89 3.98 8.59
N LEU A 127 9.71 3.83 7.98
CA LEU A 127 9.03 4.87 7.21
C LEU A 127 8.24 5.81 8.11
N ILE A 128 7.66 5.28 9.19
CA ILE A 128 6.80 6.05 10.11
C ILE A 128 7.59 6.91 11.09
N GLY A 129 8.60 6.32 11.74
CA GLY A 129 9.40 6.96 12.79
C GLY A 129 8.84 6.87 14.22
N GLY A 130 7.78 6.08 14.43
CA GLY A 130 7.12 5.94 15.73
C GLY A 130 5.74 6.61 15.78
N PRO A 131 5.00 6.47 16.90
CA PRO A 131 3.64 7.02 17.03
C PRO A 131 3.52 8.54 16.85
N SER A 132 4.60 9.30 17.12
CA SER A 132 4.66 10.76 16.92
C SER A 132 4.97 11.19 15.47
N LEU A 133 5.22 10.24 14.58
CA LEU A 133 5.44 10.42 13.14
C LEU A 133 6.63 11.32 12.74
N PRO A 134 7.77 11.38 13.47
CA PRO A 134 8.85 12.34 13.18
C PRO A 134 9.46 12.10 11.79
N THR A 135 9.56 10.84 11.36
CA THR A 135 10.15 10.47 10.08
C THR A 135 9.26 10.90 8.91
N ILE A 136 7.98 10.52 8.91
CA ILE A 136 7.06 10.93 7.83
C ILE A 136 6.91 12.44 7.76
N LYS A 137 6.77 13.12 8.91
CA LYS A 137 6.62 14.58 8.93
C LYS A 137 7.79 15.28 8.25
N LYS A 138 9.02 14.84 8.55
CA LYS A 138 10.24 15.34 7.91
C LYS A 138 10.27 15.04 6.40
N ASP A 139 9.99 13.81 6.00
CA ASP A 139 10.02 13.42 4.59
C ASP A 139 8.95 14.15 3.77
N LEU A 140 7.73 14.26 4.30
CA LEU A 140 6.61 14.95 3.66
C LEU A 140 6.88 16.45 3.52
N ALA A 141 7.41 17.09 4.57
CA ALA A 141 7.79 18.50 4.49
C ALA A 141 8.79 18.78 3.37
N GLN A 142 9.77 17.90 3.18
CA GLN A 142 10.72 18.00 2.06
C GLN A 142 10.05 17.73 0.71
N ARG A 143 9.19 16.70 0.66
CA ARG A 143 8.47 16.28 -0.54
C ARG A 143 7.55 17.35 -1.10
N ILE A 144 6.86 18.11 -0.24
CA ILE A 144 5.94 19.17 -0.66
C ILE A 144 6.63 20.20 -1.56
N TYR A 145 7.89 20.55 -1.27
CA TYR A 145 8.67 21.45 -2.13
C TYR A 145 8.90 20.90 -3.54
N GLN A 146 9.04 19.58 -3.68
CA GLN A 146 9.19 18.93 -4.98
C GLN A 146 7.86 18.79 -5.72
N LEU A 147 6.77 18.62 -4.98
CA LEU A 147 5.42 18.47 -5.53
C LEU A 147 4.72 19.80 -5.86
N ASP A 148 5.30 20.92 -5.44
CA ASP A 148 4.79 22.27 -5.68
C ASP A 148 5.93 23.24 -6.03
N PRO A 149 6.59 23.06 -7.19
CA PRO A 149 7.73 23.88 -7.61
C PRO A 149 7.38 25.37 -7.77
N LYS A 150 6.11 25.71 -8.03
CA LYS A 150 5.60 27.08 -8.11
C LYS A 150 5.14 27.65 -6.77
N ARG A 151 5.15 26.84 -5.71
CA ARG A 151 4.74 27.20 -4.34
C ARG A 151 3.28 27.66 -4.23
N ASN A 152 2.43 27.26 -5.18
CA ASN A 152 1.02 27.65 -5.20
C ASN A 152 0.25 27.09 -4.00
N TYR A 153 0.53 25.84 -3.64
CA TYR A 153 -0.06 25.19 -2.47
C TYR A 153 0.63 25.64 -1.18
N ILE A 154 1.96 25.71 -1.16
CA ILE A 154 2.76 26.12 0.00
C ILE A 154 2.35 27.53 0.45
N ASN A 155 2.34 28.51 -0.46
CA ASN A 155 2.03 29.90 -0.13
C ASN A 155 0.60 30.04 0.41
N LYS A 156 -0.34 29.27 -0.16
CA LYS A 156 -1.75 29.30 0.25
C LYS A 156 -2.00 28.64 1.61
N TYR A 157 -1.29 27.56 1.94
CA TYR A 157 -1.58 26.71 3.11
C TYR A 157 -0.44 26.62 4.11
N ARG A 158 0.51 27.56 4.09
CA ARG A 158 1.74 27.52 4.91
C ARG A 158 1.47 27.25 6.39
N HIS A 159 0.53 27.97 6.99
CA HIS A 159 0.22 27.81 8.41
C HIS A 159 -0.32 26.41 8.73
N THR A 160 -1.20 25.86 7.88
CA THR A 160 -1.72 24.49 8.01
C THR A 160 -0.62 23.44 7.87
N LEU A 161 0.34 23.66 6.95
CA LEU A 161 1.50 22.79 6.79
C LEU A 161 2.37 22.77 8.05
N GLU A 162 2.72 23.95 8.57
CA GLU A 162 3.53 24.10 9.78
C GLU A 162 2.85 23.51 11.01
N TYR A 163 1.53 23.65 11.13
CA TYR A 163 0.74 23.05 12.21
C TYR A 163 0.81 21.50 12.19
N HIS A 164 0.51 20.86 11.06
CA HIS A 164 0.44 19.40 10.99
C HIS A 164 1.82 18.72 10.93
N LEU A 165 2.77 19.31 10.20
CA LEU A 165 4.11 18.75 10.02
C LEU A 165 5.08 19.18 11.13
N GLY A 166 4.75 20.24 11.86
CA GLY A 166 5.62 20.91 12.82
C GLY A 166 6.56 21.89 12.12
N ALA A 167 6.57 23.14 12.59
CA ALA A 167 7.39 24.21 12.02
C ALA A 167 8.88 23.84 11.91
N LYS A 168 9.42 23.09 12.89
CA LYS A 168 10.82 22.60 12.86
C LYS A 168 11.10 21.62 11.73
N CYS A 169 10.10 20.89 11.25
CA CYS A 169 10.24 19.94 10.15
C CYS A 169 10.13 20.60 8.78
N PHE A 170 9.53 21.80 8.70
CA PHE A 170 9.30 22.50 7.44
C PHE A 170 10.56 23.29 7.05
N PRO A 171 11.34 22.84 6.05
CA PRO A 171 12.60 23.50 5.74
C PRO A 171 12.35 24.89 5.14
N CYS A 172 13.24 25.84 5.44
CA CYS A 172 13.15 27.20 4.88
C CYS A 172 13.44 27.26 3.38
N ARG A 173 14.06 26.23 2.81
CA ARG A 173 14.44 26.12 1.40
C ARG A 173 14.08 24.74 0.85
N ALA A 174 13.84 24.69 -0.46
CA ALA A 174 13.62 23.44 -1.17
C ALA A 174 14.87 22.53 -1.06
N PRO A 175 14.69 21.21 -0.89
CA PRO A 175 15.81 20.27 -0.91
C PRO A 175 16.60 20.33 -2.22
N SER A 176 17.94 20.26 -2.14
CA SER A 176 18.82 20.19 -3.31
C SER A 176 18.85 18.77 -3.90
N ARG A 177 17.74 18.35 -4.50
CA ARG A 177 17.59 17.09 -5.23
C ARG A 177 16.50 17.20 -6.29
N PRO A 178 16.49 16.35 -7.33
CA PRO A 178 15.37 16.29 -8.28
C PRO A 178 14.07 15.80 -7.64
N LEU A 179 12.97 16.00 -8.38
CA LEU A 179 11.71 15.27 -8.15
C LEU A 179 11.95 13.78 -8.36
N THR A 180 11.57 12.96 -7.38
CA THR A 180 11.77 11.51 -7.42
C THR A 180 10.45 10.80 -7.68
N ILE A 181 10.36 10.08 -8.79
CA ILE A 181 9.21 9.24 -9.13
C ILE A 181 9.62 7.78 -8.99
N THR A 182 8.82 7.00 -8.28
CA THR A 182 9.04 5.56 -8.14
C THR A 182 7.94 4.81 -8.88
N PHE A 183 8.31 4.13 -9.96
CA PHE A 183 7.44 3.19 -10.66
C PHE A 183 7.64 1.78 -10.12
N ALA A 184 6.59 1.21 -9.53
CA ALA A 184 6.64 -0.14 -8.98
C ALA A 184 5.79 -1.12 -9.80
N VAL A 185 6.43 -2.15 -10.35
CA VAL A 185 5.71 -3.21 -11.05
C VAL A 185 4.90 -4.07 -10.08
N GLY A 186 3.77 -4.58 -10.55
CA GLY A 186 3.02 -5.58 -9.80
C GLY A 186 3.85 -6.85 -9.55
N GLY A 187 3.53 -7.63 -8.51
CA GLY A 187 4.31 -8.81 -8.09
C GLY A 187 4.53 -9.90 -9.15
N ALA A 188 3.78 -9.89 -10.26
CA ALA A 188 3.97 -10.78 -11.41
C ALA A 188 4.83 -10.17 -12.55
N GLY A 189 5.35 -8.94 -12.39
CA GLY A 189 5.98 -8.18 -13.48
C GLY A 189 4.98 -7.50 -14.42
N ALA A 190 3.69 -7.46 -14.03
CA ALA A 190 2.64 -6.86 -14.82
C ALA A 190 2.89 -5.36 -15.04
N GLN A 191 2.63 -4.90 -16.26
CA GLN A 191 2.76 -3.49 -16.70
C GLN A 191 4.20 -2.94 -16.67
N ARG A 192 5.23 -3.78 -16.77
CA ARG A 192 6.62 -3.32 -16.88
C ARG A 192 6.83 -2.37 -18.08
N GLU A 193 6.13 -2.61 -19.19
CA GLU A 193 6.20 -1.82 -20.42
C GLU A 193 5.71 -0.37 -20.17
N LEU A 194 4.77 -0.19 -19.24
CA LEU A 194 4.29 1.13 -18.83
C LEU A 194 5.40 1.97 -18.18
N GLY A 195 6.24 1.35 -17.34
CA GLY A 195 7.38 2.01 -16.71
C GLY A 195 8.35 2.59 -17.75
N ILE A 196 8.59 1.85 -18.82
CA ILE A 196 9.44 2.27 -19.95
C ILE A 196 8.77 3.38 -20.76
N ALA A 197 7.47 3.29 -21.03
CA ALA A 197 6.74 4.35 -21.73
C ALA A 197 6.80 5.70 -20.99
N ILE A 198 6.68 5.68 -19.66
CA ILE A 198 6.83 6.87 -18.81
C ILE A 198 8.28 7.37 -18.86
N CYS A 199 9.26 6.48 -18.71
CA CYS A 199 10.68 6.82 -18.78
C CYS A 199 11.04 7.50 -20.11
N LYS A 200 10.50 7.00 -21.23
CA LYS A 200 10.66 7.58 -22.56
C LYS A 200 10.10 9.00 -22.64
N SER A 201 8.90 9.24 -22.10
CA SER A 201 8.29 10.59 -22.09
C SER A 201 9.10 11.57 -21.22
N LEU A 202 9.67 11.10 -20.10
CA LEU A 202 10.46 11.92 -19.17
C LEU A 202 11.97 11.98 -19.49
N LYS A 203 12.41 11.37 -20.60
CA LYS A 203 13.84 11.23 -20.99
C LYS A 203 14.65 12.52 -20.88
N LYS A 204 14.11 13.64 -21.38
CA LYS A 204 14.79 14.95 -21.33
C LYS A 204 14.93 15.47 -19.89
N ASP A 205 13.90 15.31 -19.06
CA ASP A 205 13.91 15.78 -17.68
C ASP A 205 14.85 14.94 -16.79
N ILE A 206 14.96 13.64 -17.07
CA ILE A 206 15.94 12.76 -16.43
C ILE A 206 17.36 13.20 -16.80
N LYS A 207 17.68 13.39 -18.09
CA LYS A 207 19.00 13.85 -18.55
C LYS A 207 19.39 15.20 -17.96
N ASN A 208 18.43 16.10 -17.81
CA ASN A 208 18.62 17.42 -17.23
C ASN A 208 18.61 17.44 -15.70
N LYS A 209 18.62 16.28 -15.04
CA LYS A 209 18.59 16.13 -13.57
C LYS A 209 17.41 16.87 -12.90
N LYS A 210 16.28 17.02 -13.61
CA LYS A 210 15.03 17.54 -13.05
C LYS A 210 14.22 16.44 -12.37
N ILE A 211 14.33 15.21 -12.90
CA ILE A 211 13.63 14.03 -12.39
C ILE A 211 14.65 12.92 -12.11
N ALA A 212 14.52 12.28 -10.95
CA ALA A 212 15.07 10.96 -10.67
C ALA A 212 13.96 9.91 -10.79
N PHE A 213 14.26 8.79 -11.43
CA PHE A 213 13.27 7.76 -11.74
C PHE A 213 13.70 6.40 -11.19
N ASN A 214 12.92 5.85 -10.25
CA ASN A 214 13.15 4.52 -9.71
C ASN A 214 12.24 3.51 -10.41
N LEU A 215 12.82 2.51 -11.06
CA LEU A 215 12.13 1.35 -11.63
C LEU A 215 12.26 0.17 -10.67
N VAL A 216 11.18 -0.24 -10.01
CA VAL A 216 11.23 -1.32 -9.02
C VAL A 216 10.87 -2.66 -9.67
N ALA A 217 11.87 -3.54 -9.82
CA ALA A 217 11.73 -4.89 -10.36
C ALA A 217 11.45 -5.96 -9.27
N GLY A 218 11.55 -5.59 -8.00
CA GLY A 218 11.30 -6.51 -6.88
C GLY A 218 12.39 -7.57 -6.76
N VAL A 219 11.98 -8.83 -6.61
CA VAL A 219 12.87 -9.99 -6.51
C VAL A 219 13.03 -10.76 -7.83
N ARG A 220 12.54 -10.20 -8.95
CA ARG A 220 12.52 -10.89 -10.25
C ARG A 220 13.63 -10.38 -11.17
N ASN A 221 14.69 -11.18 -11.33
CA ASN A 221 15.80 -10.86 -12.23
C ASN A 221 15.35 -10.62 -13.69
N LYS A 222 14.34 -11.36 -14.16
CA LYS A 222 13.78 -11.17 -15.52
C LYS A 222 13.22 -9.76 -15.75
N VAL A 223 12.60 -9.16 -14.73
CA VAL A 223 12.07 -7.78 -14.81
C VAL A 223 13.21 -6.77 -14.71
N TYR A 224 14.20 -7.04 -13.86
CA TYR A 224 15.41 -6.23 -13.77
C TYR A 224 16.15 -6.13 -15.11
N ARG A 225 16.44 -7.26 -15.75
CA ARG A 225 17.09 -7.33 -17.07
C ARG A 225 16.30 -6.57 -18.13
N TYR A 226 14.99 -6.84 -18.20
CA TYR A 226 14.09 -6.11 -19.09
C TYR A 226 14.21 -4.59 -18.92
N PHE A 227 14.17 -4.08 -17.68
CA PHE A 227 14.33 -2.64 -17.45
C PHE A 227 15.72 -2.12 -17.80
N TYR A 228 16.77 -2.90 -17.58
CA TYR A 228 18.12 -2.51 -17.94
C TYR A 228 18.26 -2.33 -19.45
N ASP A 229 17.85 -3.34 -20.22
CA ASP A 229 17.96 -3.38 -21.67
C ASP A 229 17.14 -2.24 -22.31
N GLU A 230 15.90 -2.06 -21.88
CA GLU A 230 15.02 -0.99 -22.40
C GLU A 230 15.52 0.42 -22.06
N VAL A 231 16.11 0.62 -20.87
CA VAL A 231 16.74 1.90 -20.51
C VAL A 231 17.99 2.16 -21.35
N GLU A 232 18.74 1.12 -21.69
CA GLU A 232 19.87 1.20 -22.61
C GLU A 232 19.40 1.58 -24.03
N ASP A 233 18.37 0.92 -24.56
CA ASP A 233 17.77 1.19 -25.87
C ASP A 233 17.20 2.62 -25.97
N LEU A 234 16.68 3.15 -24.86
CA LEU A 234 16.27 4.55 -24.76
C LEU A 234 17.45 5.53 -24.76
N GLY A 235 18.71 5.08 -24.83
CA GLY A 235 19.91 5.92 -24.76
C GLY A 235 20.06 6.60 -23.40
N LEU A 236 19.65 5.91 -22.34
CA LEU A 236 19.68 6.37 -20.95
C LEU A 236 20.62 5.52 -20.06
N LYS A 237 21.43 4.63 -20.64
CA LYS A 237 22.43 3.83 -19.92
C LYS A 237 23.31 4.66 -18.97
N SER A 238 23.78 5.82 -19.43
CA SER A 238 24.62 6.72 -18.62
C SER A 238 23.92 7.36 -17.42
N GLN A 239 22.58 7.25 -17.35
CA GLN A 239 21.76 7.70 -16.23
C GLN A 239 21.50 6.59 -15.20
N ILE A 240 21.78 5.33 -15.51
CA ILE A 240 21.65 4.23 -14.54
C ILE A 240 22.63 4.47 -13.38
N GLY A 241 22.13 4.40 -12.14
CA GLY A 241 22.86 4.73 -10.92
C GLY A 241 22.95 6.22 -10.61
N LYS A 242 22.46 7.09 -11.50
CA LYS A 242 22.42 8.55 -11.34
C LYS A 242 20.96 9.04 -11.31
N GLY A 243 20.42 9.35 -12.49
CA GLY A 243 19.02 9.78 -12.66
C GLY A 243 18.02 8.62 -12.74
N ILE A 244 18.48 7.40 -12.99
CA ILE A 244 17.65 6.19 -13.03
C ILE A 244 18.20 5.16 -12.06
N LYS A 245 17.35 4.60 -11.22
CA LYS A 245 17.70 3.46 -10.36
C LYS A 245 16.78 2.29 -10.66
N ILE A 246 17.35 1.14 -10.98
CA ILE A 246 16.59 -0.10 -11.15
C ILE A 246 16.74 -0.90 -9.85
N LEU A 247 15.69 -0.94 -9.03
CA LEU A 247 15.71 -1.65 -7.75
C LEU A 247 15.43 -3.14 -7.97
N TYR A 248 16.43 -3.96 -7.64
CA TYR A 248 16.35 -5.41 -7.61
C TYR A 248 17.20 -5.95 -6.45
N ASP A 249 16.71 -7.00 -5.81
CA ASP A 249 17.50 -7.87 -4.94
C ASP A 249 16.93 -9.29 -5.01
N ALA A 250 17.77 -10.31 -5.06
CA ALA A 250 17.30 -11.70 -5.04
C ALA A 250 16.74 -12.08 -3.66
N ASP A 251 17.27 -11.45 -2.61
CA ASP A 251 16.82 -11.62 -1.23
C ASP A 251 15.65 -10.69 -0.93
N LYS A 252 14.57 -11.26 -0.41
CA LYS A 252 13.32 -10.53 -0.16
C LYS A 252 13.45 -9.52 0.98
N GLU A 253 14.21 -9.83 2.02
CA GLU A 253 14.40 -8.95 3.17
C GLU A 253 15.27 -7.76 2.78
N LYS A 254 16.40 -8.01 2.10
CA LYS A 254 17.26 -6.95 1.56
C LYS A 254 16.53 -6.08 0.54
N TYR A 255 15.66 -6.68 -0.28
CA TYR A 255 14.77 -5.93 -1.18
C TYR A 255 13.89 -4.95 -0.40
N PHE A 256 13.22 -5.41 0.67
CA PHE A 256 12.35 -4.56 1.47
C PHE A 256 13.13 -3.42 2.14
N ASP A 257 14.32 -3.69 2.69
CA ASP A 257 15.17 -2.65 3.27
C ASP A 257 15.59 -1.59 2.24
N LYS A 258 15.93 -2.03 1.02
CA LYS A 258 16.28 -1.11 -0.08
C LYS A 258 15.07 -0.34 -0.58
N PHE A 259 13.88 -0.96 -0.60
CA PHE A 259 12.64 -0.33 -1.02
C PHE A 259 12.20 0.75 -0.03
N ASP A 260 12.26 0.46 1.28
CA ASP A 260 12.00 1.44 2.33
C ASP A 260 12.90 2.68 2.17
N LYS A 261 14.21 2.48 1.98
CA LYS A 261 15.16 3.58 1.75
C LYS A 261 14.79 4.43 0.53
N ILE A 262 14.28 3.82 -0.54
CA ILE A 262 13.80 4.54 -1.72
C ILE A 262 12.53 5.34 -1.40
N LEU A 263 11.58 4.78 -0.66
CA LEU A 263 10.32 5.44 -0.33
C LEU A 263 10.50 6.71 0.51
N ARG A 264 11.50 6.75 1.39
CA ARG A 264 11.89 7.95 2.16
C ARG A 264 12.15 9.18 1.28
N THR A 265 12.62 8.97 0.05
CA THR A 265 12.96 10.05 -0.90
C THR A 265 12.05 10.10 -2.14
N THR A 266 11.10 9.17 -2.22
CA THR A 266 10.09 9.14 -3.30
C THR A 266 9.11 10.28 -3.08
N ASP A 267 8.87 11.07 -4.12
CA ASP A 267 7.88 12.14 -4.10
C ASP A 267 6.54 11.70 -4.70
N ILE A 268 6.58 10.86 -5.74
CA ILE A 268 5.40 10.32 -6.41
C ILE A 268 5.53 8.82 -6.54
N LEU A 269 4.50 8.09 -6.12
CA LEU A 269 4.40 6.66 -6.36
C LEU A 269 3.54 6.41 -7.60
N TYR A 270 4.07 5.68 -8.57
CA TYR A 270 3.36 5.33 -9.80
C TYR A 270 3.24 3.82 -9.90
N THR A 271 2.02 3.31 -9.75
CA THR A 271 1.76 1.87 -9.81
C THR A 271 0.27 1.61 -10.01
N LYS A 272 -0.10 0.35 -10.26
CA LYS A 272 -1.51 -0.07 -10.20
C LYS A 272 -2.03 0.04 -8.76
N PRO A 273 -3.32 0.32 -8.54
CA PRO A 273 -3.90 0.52 -7.21
C PRO A 273 -4.06 -0.82 -6.46
N SER A 274 -2.93 -1.45 -6.14
CA SER A 274 -2.81 -2.72 -5.41
C SER A 274 -2.50 -2.45 -3.93
N GLU A 275 -1.73 -3.29 -3.25
CA GLU A 275 -1.41 -3.15 -1.82
C GLU A 275 -0.62 -1.87 -1.52
N LEU A 276 0.10 -1.32 -2.50
CA LEU A 276 0.79 -0.03 -2.34
C LEU A 276 -0.17 1.17 -2.23
N SER A 277 -1.47 0.99 -2.46
CA SER A 277 -2.48 2.04 -2.31
C SER A 277 -2.43 2.72 -0.94
N PHE A 278 -2.13 1.97 0.12
CA PHE A 278 -2.07 2.50 1.48
C PHE A 278 -0.88 3.43 1.74
N TYR A 279 0.14 3.43 0.87
CA TYR A 279 1.36 4.23 1.03
C TYR A 279 1.10 5.74 0.84
N VAL A 280 -0.09 6.12 0.37
CA VAL A 280 -0.54 7.52 0.43
C VAL A 280 -0.58 8.05 1.87
N GLY A 281 -0.71 7.19 2.89
CA GLY A 281 -0.59 7.56 4.30
C GLY A 281 0.81 8.02 4.71
N LEU A 282 1.84 7.71 3.91
CA LEU A 282 3.20 8.27 4.06
C LEU A 282 3.31 9.68 3.46
N GLY A 283 2.20 10.26 3.00
CA GLY A 283 2.17 11.50 2.25
C GLY A 283 2.82 11.38 0.87
N ILE A 284 2.79 10.19 0.25
CA ILE A 284 3.28 9.96 -1.11
C ILE A 284 2.05 9.88 -2.03
N PRO A 285 1.74 10.92 -2.83
CA PRO A 285 0.61 10.88 -3.75
C PRO A 285 0.82 9.77 -4.80
N MET A 286 -0.28 9.13 -5.20
CA MET A 286 -0.24 8.00 -6.11
C MET A 286 -0.79 8.35 -7.50
N ILE A 287 0.00 8.12 -8.55
CA ILE A 287 -0.50 8.05 -9.92
C ILE A 287 -0.86 6.60 -10.22
N MET A 288 -2.14 6.36 -10.46
CA MET A 288 -2.71 5.03 -10.60
C MET A 288 -2.66 4.57 -12.06
N ALA A 289 -1.97 3.46 -12.28
CA ALA A 289 -2.09 2.69 -13.50
C ALA A 289 -3.45 1.97 -13.61
N PRO A 290 -3.87 1.54 -14.81
CA PRO A 290 -5.11 0.80 -14.98
C PRO A 290 -5.14 -0.44 -14.05
N PRO A 291 -6.25 -0.67 -13.33
CA PRO A 291 -6.39 -1.85 -12.48
C PRO A 291 -6.50 -3.12 -13.33
N ILE A 292 -6.02 -4.23 -12.77
CA ILE A 292 -6.04 -5.56 -13.38
C ILE A 292 -7.04 -6.48 -12.68
N GLY A 293 -7.21 -6.34 -11.36
CA GLY A 293 -8.08 -7.19 -10.54
C GLY A 293 -9.24 -6.46 -9.87
N SER A 294 -10.23 -7.22 -9.39
CA SER A 294 -11.43 -6.70 -8.72
C SER A 294 -11.11 -5.83 -7.49
N GLN A 295 -10.15 -6.25 -6.65
CA GLN A 295 -9.72 -5.51 -5.47
C GLN A 295 -9.07 -4.16 -5.83
N GLU A 296 -8.36 -4.11 -6.96
CA GLU A 296 -7.71 -2.89 -7.43
C GLU A 296 -8.73 -1.84 -7.87
N PHE A 297 -9.92 -2.26 -8.32
CA PHE A 297 -11.03 -1.35 -8.59
C PHE A 297 -11.50 -0.63 -7.32
N PHE A 298 -11.65 -1.33 -6.20
CA PHE A 298 -12.07 -0.73 -4.93
C PHE A 298 -10.97 0.11 -4.29
N ASN A 299 -9.71 -0.34 -4.39
CA ASN A 299 -8.55 0.45 -3.96
C ASN A 299 -8.47 1.77 -4.74
N ARG A 300 -8.75 1.75 -6.05
CA ARG A 300 -8.85 2.98 -6.87
C ARG A 300 -9.96 3.90 -6.40
N ILE A 301 -11.15 3.37 -6.08
CA ILE A 301 -12.25 4.19 -5.53
C ILE A 301 -11.80 4.84 -4.23
N TRP A 302 -11.24 4.06 -3.30
CA TRP A 302 -10.75 4.56 -2.02
C TRP A 302 -9.71 5.68 -2.18
N LEU A 303 -8.73 5.48 -3.06
CA LEU A 303 -7.71 6.48 -3.40
C LEU A 303 -8.31 7.79 -3.95
N LYS A 304 -9.30 7.68 -4.85
CA LYS A 304 -10.00 8.85 -5.40
C LYS A 304 -10.83 9.57 -4.35
N THR A 305 -11.56 8.83 -3.52
CA THR A 305 -12.40 9.39 -2.45
C THR A 305 -11.58 10.21 -1.45
N MET A 306 -10.37 9.76 -1.12
CA MET A 306 -9.46 10.54 -0.26
C MET A 306 -8.79 11.72 -0.97
N GLY A 307 -8.84 11.79 -2.31
CA GLY A 307 -8.12 12.81 -3.08
C GLY A 307 -6.60 12.63 -3.09
N ALA A 308 -6.09 11.42 -2.79
CA ALA A 308 -4.66 11.12 -2.72
C ALA A 308 -4.14 10.28 -3.89
N GLY A 309 -5.04 9.75 -4.74
CA GLY A 309 -4.68 9.04 -5.96
C GLY A 309 -5.32 9.64 -7.21
N MET A 310 -4.52 9.80 -8.26
CA MET A 310 -4.92 10.35 -9.55
C MET A 310 -4.87 9.26 -10.63
N THR A 311 -5.81 9.28 -11.57
CA THR A 311 -5.76 8.34 -12.71
C THR A 311 -4.71 8.85 -13.69
N GLN A 312 -3.82 7.97 -14.16
CA GLN A 312 -2.86 8.36 -15.18
C GLN A 312 -3.56 8.86 -16.46
N TYR A 313 -3.00 9.88 -17.08
CA TYR A 313 -3.25 10.21 -18.48
C TYR A 313 -2.34 9.39 -19.40
N PRO A 314 -2.53 9.45 -20.74
CA PRO A 314 -1.72 8.67 -21.66
C PRO A 314 -0.20 8.84 -21.38
N PRO A 315 0.53 7.74 -21.11
CA PRO A 315 1.92 7.79 -20.63
C PRO A 315 2.90 8.48 -21.58
N ARG A 316 2.62 8.44 -22.88
CA ARG A 316 3.45 9.12 -23.90
C ARG A 316 3.53 10.64 -23.67
N PHE A 317 2.50 11.23 -23.07
CA PHE A 317 2.43 12.64 -22.73
C PHE A 317 2.76 12.92 -21.26
N ALA A 318 3.39 11.96 -20.55
CA ALA A 318 3.68 12.05 -19.12
C ALA A 318 4.35 13.35 -18.71
N LYS A 319 5.31 13.81 -19.51
CA LYS A 319 5.95 15.11 -19.28
C LYS A 319 4.94 16.25 -19.13
N GLU A 320 4.04 16.42 -20.08
CA GLU A 320 3.16 17.59 -20.15
C GLU A 320 2.21 17.63 -18.95
N TRP A 321 1.38 16.60 -18.82
CA TRP A 321 0.37 16.59 -17.76
C TRP A 321 0.97 16.51 -16.36
N LEU A 322 2.13 15.87 -16.18
CA LEU A 322 2.78 15.81 -14.88
C LEU A 322 3.24 17.20 -14.43
N TRP A 323 3.86 17.97 -15.33
CA TRP A 323 4.32 19.31 -15.01
C TRP A 323 3.15 20.27 -14.78
N ASP A 324 2.01 20.11 -15.46
CA ASP A 324 0.79 20.87 -15.15
C ASP A 324 0.28 20.60 -13.73
N TRP A 325 0.27 19.32 -13.31
CA TRP A 325 -0.16 18.93 -11.96
C TRP A 325 0.80 19.41 -10.88
N LEU A 326 2.11 19.40 -11.15
CA LEU A 326 3.13 19.95 -10.25
C LEU A 326 2.99 21.46 -10.14
N ASN A 327 2.93 22.16 -11.28
CA ASN A 327 2.89 23.63 -11.31
C ASN A 327 1.60 24.18 -10.67
N SER A 328 0.49 23.45 -10.71
CA SER A 328 -0.74 23.82 -10.01
C SER A 328 -0.71 23.58 -8.49
N GLY A 329 0.29 22.84 -7.98
CA GLY A 329 0.34 22.40 -6.58
C GLY A 329 -0.65 21.27 -6.25
N TRP A 330 -1.28 20.67 -7.25
CA TRP A 330 -2.29 19.62 -7.05
C TRP A 330 -1.70 18.37 -6.39
N LEU A 331 -0.49 17.98 -6.78
CA LEU A 331 0.18 16.82 -6.18
C LEU A 331 0.59 17.04 -4.72
N ALA A 332 0.98 18.26 -4.36
CA ALA A 332 1.25 18.62 -2.96
C ALA A 332 -0.03 18.55 -2.11
N LYS A 333 -1.17 19.02 -2.65
CA LYS A 333 -2.47 18.83 -2.02
C LYS A 333 -2.79 17.35 -1.82
N ALA A 334 -2.61 16.51 -2.84
CA ALA A 334 -2.85 15.07 -2.75
C ALA A 334 -1.96 14.38 -1.71
N ALA A 335 -0.67 14.78 -1.62
CA ALA A 335 0.26 14.31 -0.61
C ALA A 335 -0.24 14.60 0.82
N MET A 336 -0.65 15.85 1.07
CA MET A 336 -1.19 16.24 2.37
C MET A 336 -2.51 15.53 2.69
N GLN A 337 -3.41 15.38 1.72
CA GLN A 337 -4.67 14.65 1.93
C GLN A 337 -4.43 13.19 2.32
N GLY A 338 -3.52 12.50 1.60
CA GLY A 338 -3.13 11.14 1.97
C GLY A 338 -2.55 11.06 3.39
N PHE A 339 -1.65 11.99 3.74
CA PHE A 339 -1.08 12.04 5.08
C PHE A 339 -2.11 12.30 6.18
N LEU A 340 -3.10 13.17 5.95
CA LEU A 340 -4.09 13.51 6.95
C LEU A 340 -5.11 12.39 7.13
N GLU A 341 -5.66 11.87 6.04
CA GLU A 341 -6.85 11.01 6.06
C GLU A 341 -6.52 9.50 6.11
N ALA A 342 -5.41 9.07 5.52
CA ALA A 342 -5.14 7.64 5.43
C ALA A 342 -4.56 7.06 6.74
N PRO A 343 -5.00 5.85 7.16
CA PRO A 343 -4.41 5.13 8.28
C PRO A 343 -2.91 4.86 8.06
N LYS A 344 -2.09 5.13 9.08
CA LYS A 344 -0.62 5.02 8.98
C LYS A 344 0.09 4.37 10.17
N LEU A 345 -0.66 3.99 11.20
CA LEU A 345 -0.14 3.36 12.41
C LEU A 345 -0.45 1.85 12.48
N GLY A 346 -0.80 1.21 11.36
CA GLY A 346 -1.22 -0.20 11.31
C GLY A 346 -0.33 -1.15 12.09
N THR A 347 0.98 -1.08 11.89
CA THR A 347 1.97 -1.92 12.58
C THR A 347 1.95 -1.72 14.10
N TYR A 348 1.85 -0.46 14.56
CA TYR A 348 1.80 -0.15 16.00
C TYR A 348 0.47 -0.57 16.63
N ASN A 349 -0.64 -0.33 15.93
CA ASN A 349 -1.97 -0.72 16.40
C ASN A 349 -2.10 -2.26 16.50
N ILE A 350 -1.51 -3.00 15.55
CA ILE A 350 -1.45 -4.47 15.61
C ILE A 350 -0.64 -4.93 16.83
N GLU A 351 0.54 -4.35 17.06
CA GLU A 351 1.35 -4.67 18.24
C GLU A 351 0.62 -4.39 19.55
N GLU A 352 -0.13 -3.28 19.60
CA GLU A 352 -0.92 -2.90 20.77
C GLU A 352 -2.01 -3.95 21.06
N VAL A 353 -2.78 -4.37 20.04
CA VAL A 353 -3.82 -5.41 20.21
C VAL A 353 -3.23 -6.72 20.72
N ILE A 354 -2.09 -7.15 20.16
CA ILE A 354 -1.47 -8.42 20.51
C ILE A 354 -0.88 -8.37 21.94
N LYS A 355 -0.28 -7.24 22.34
CA LYS A 355 0.28 -7.06 23.68
C LYS A 355 -0.78 -6.89 24.76
N GLN A 356 -1.83 -6.10 24.51
CA GLN A 356 -2.81 -5.70 25.52
C GLN A 356 -4.03 -6.63 25.63
N ARG A 357 -4.09 -7.72 24.84
CA ARG A 357 -5.19 -8.71 24.84
C ARG A 357 -6.59 -8.05 24.89
N HIS A 358 -6.97 -7.41 23.78
CA HIS A 358 -8.36 -7.04 23.40
C HIS A 358 -8.89 -5.63 23.67
N VAL A 359 -8.08 -4.60 23.94
CA VAL A 359 -8.63 -3.22 24.05
C VAL A 359 -7.92 -2.22 23.14
N LEU A 360 -8.51 -1.92 21.98
CA LEU A 360 -8.31 -0.64 21.31
C LEU A 360 -9.54 0.23 21.61
N ARG A 361 -9.41 1.23 22.49
CA ARG A 361 -10.53 2.15 22.81
C ARG A 361 -10.96 3.02 21.64
N LYS A 362 -10.08 3.24 20.67
CA LYS A 362 -10.29 3.76 19.31
C LYS A 362 -8.92 3.69 18.63
N PRO A 363 -8.80 3.22 17.39
CA PRO A 363 -7.50 3.14 16.76
C PRO A 363 -6.99 4.54 16.46
N LYS A 364 -5.70 4.77 16.74
CA LYS A 364 -5.05 6.05 16.45
C LYS A 364 -4.87 6.15 14.93
N PHE A 365 -5.82 6.79 14.25
CA PHE A 365 -5.76 6.97 12.81
C PHE A 365 -5.09 8.29 12.41
N ILE A 366 -5.25 9.32 13.24
CA ILE A 366 -4.91 10.72 12.92
C ILE A 366 -4.47 11.44 14.21
N LEU A 367 -3.62 12.46 14.06
CA LEU A 367 -3.34 13.53 15.03
C LEU A 367 -4.59 14.37 15.35
N ARG A 368 -5.71 13.75 15.72
CA ARG A 368 -6.84 14.47 16.30
C ARG A 368 -6.79 14.17 17.79
N ASP A 369 -6.28 15.15 18.52
CA ASP A 369 -6.49 15.27 19.97
C ASP A 369 -8.00 15.27 20.28
#